data_AF-A0A2H5VI55-F1
#
_entry.id   AF-A0A2H5VI55-F1
#
_cell.length_a   1.000
_cell.length_b   1.000
_cell.length_c   1.000
_cell.angle_alpha   90.00
_cell.angle_beta   90.00
_cell.angle_gamma   90.00
#
_symmetry.space_group_name_H-M   'P 1'
#
loop_
_entity.id
_entity.type
_entity.pdbx_description
1 polymer ?
#
loop_
_entity_poly.entity_id
_entity_poly.type
_entity_poly.pdbx_seq_one_letter_code
_entity_poly.pdbx_strand_id
1 'polypeptide(L)'
;MPKTAATTKEGAVLNPTTDLLEVALEELAEECAHALFLMSRLRRLPQGDERDTLEGDLHASLSHLRMEATFALKEWDKLIDSLPDD
;
A
#
# COMPACT_ATOMS: atom_id res chain seq x y z
N MET A 1 18.87 -7.85 -7.84
CA MET A 1 18.74 -8.98 -6.89
C MET A 1 17.78 -9.99 -7.50
N PRO A 2 18.10 -11.29 -7.61
CA PRO A 2 17.16 -12.24 -8.18
C PRO A 2 16.12 -12.64 -7.13
N LYS A 3 14.83 -12.47 -7.47
CA LYS A 3 13.68 -12.98 -6.69
C LYS A 3 13.68 -14.50 -6.79
N THR A 4 13.84 -15.21 -5.67
CA THR A 4 13.83 -16.68 -5.62
C THR A 4 12.38 -17.17 -5.69
N ALA A 5 11.99 -17.75 -6.82
CA ALA A 5 10.70 -18.42 -6.96
C ALA A 5 10.77 -19.82 -6.31
N ALA A 6 9.79 -20.15 -5.46
CA ALA A 6 9.63 -21.50 -4.93
C ALA A 6 8.93 -22.39 -5.97
N THR A 7 9.52 -23.55 -6.27
CA THR A 7 9.01 -24.49 -7.29
C THR A 7 8.26 -25.63 -6.60
N THR A 8 6.97 -25.80 -6.86
CA THR A 8 6.21 -27.00 -6.46
C THR A 8 6.34 -28.10 -7.52
N LYS A 9 5.96 -29.33 -7.15
CA LYS A 9 6.28 -30.60 -7.83
C LYS A 9 5.80 -30.77 -9.28
N GLU A 10 5.11 -29.79 -9.84
CA GLU A 10 4.69 -29.74 -11.24
C GLU A 10 4.98 -28.38 -11.89
N GLY A 11 6.23 -27.89 -11.78
CA GLY A 11 6.80 -26.91 -12.72
C GLY A 11 6.12 -25.53 -12.86
N ALA A 12 5.01 -25.28 -12.17
CA ALA A 12 4.34 -24.00 -12.14
C ALA A 12 5.15 -23.08 -11.23
N VAL A 13 5.82 -22.10 -11.84
CA VAL A 13 6.37 -20.96 -11.11
C VAL A 13 5.15 -20.21 -10.55
N LEU A 14 4.88 -20.36 -9.26
CA LEU A 14 3.91 -19.53 -8.56
C LEU A 14 4.42 -18.09 -8.69
N ASN A 15 3.72 -17.28 -9.47
CA ASN A 15 4.00 -15.85 -9.50
C ASN A 15 3.60 -15.32 -8.12
N PRO A 16 4.53 -14.73 -7.34
CA PRO A 16 4.27 -14.39 -5.94
C PRO A 16 3.30 -13.20 -5.78
N THR A 17 2.79 -12.67 -6.89
CA THR A 17 1.95 -11.49 -7.00
C THR A 17 1.04 -11.61 -8.23
N THR A 18 0.00 -10.79 -8.28
CA THR A 18 -0.75 -10.48 -9.50
C THR A 18 -0.48 -9.03 -9.89
N ASP A 19 -0.60 -8.68 -11.16
CA ASP A 19 -0.42 -7.29 -11.63
C ASP A 19 -1.28 -6.30 -10.82
N LEU A 20 -2.51 -6.69 -10.48
CA LEU A 20 -3.42 -5.85 -9.71
C LEU A 20 -2.98 -5.69 -8.25
N LEU A 21 -2.44 -6.74 -7.64
CA LEU A 21 -1.87 -6.65 -6.29
C LEU A 21 -0.59 -5.81 -6.28
N GLU A 22 0.25 -5.88 -7.33
CA GLU A 22 1.44 -5.03 -7.42
C GLU A 22 1.05 -3.55 -7.50
N VAL A 23 0.08 -3.20 -8.37
CA VAL A 23 -0.46 -1.83 -8.45
C VAL A 23 -1.04 -1.38 -7.11
N ALA A 24 -1.87 -2.21 -6.45
CA ALA A 24 -2.45 -1.87 -5.16
C ALA A 24 -1.39 -1.61 -4.07
N LEU A 25 -0.29 -2.36 -4.08
CA LEU A 25 0.81 -2.18 -3.13
C LEU A 25 1.64 -0.93 -3.46
N GLU A 26 1.82 -0.59 -4.74
CA GLU A 26 2.47 0.65 -5.16
C GLU A 26 1.65 1.87 -4.73
N GLU A 27 0.35 1.90 -5.00
CA GLU A 27 -0.57 2.98 -4.58
C GLU A 27 -0.57 3.13 -3.05
N LEU A 28 -0.63 2.02 -2.31
CA LEU A 28 -0.53 2.03 -0.84
C LEU A 28 0.80 2.62 -0.35
N ALA A 29 1.92 2.29 -1.00
CA ALA A 29 3.24 2.78 -0.65
C ALA A 29 3.38 4.29 -0.94
N GLU A 30 2.84 4.76 -2.06
CA GLU A 30 2.81 6.17 -2.43
C GLU A 30 2.01 7.00 -1.42
N GLU A 31 0.82 6.54 -1.04
CA GLU A 31 -0.01 7.26 -0.06
C GLU A 31 0.63 7.26 1.34
N CYS A 32 1.32 6.17 1.73
CA CYS A 32 2.13 6.16 2.96
C CYS A 32 3.22 7.23 2.94
N ALA A 33 3.95 7.34 1.82
CA ALA A 33 5.00 8.34 1.66
C ALA A 33 4.44 9.77 1.71
N HIS A 34 3.26 9.99 1.11
CA HIS A 34 2.57 11.27 1.13
C HIS A 34 2.14 11.67 2.55
N ALA A 35 1.51 10.77 3.31
CA ALA A 35 1.13 11.02 4.70
C ALA A 35 2.36 11.37 5.57
N LEU A 36 3.47 10.64 5.40
CA LEU A 36 4.72 10.92 6.11
C LEU A 36 5.31 12.29 5.74
N PHE A 37 5.22 12.68 4.47
CA PHE A 37 5.63 14.01 4.01
C PHE A 37 4.80 15.11 4.69
N LEU A 38 3.47 15.00 4.72
CA LEU A 38 2.59 15.96 5.38
C LEU A 38 2.89 16.07 6.88
N MET A 39 3.06 14.93 7.57
CA MET A 39 3.48 14.90 8.98
C MET A 39 4.83 15.61 9.20
N SER A 40 5.79 15.41 8.29
CA SER A 40 7.12 16.03 8.39
C SER A 40 7.04 17.57 8.29
N ARG A 41 6.13 18.09 7.46
CA ARG A 41 5.86 19.53 7.33
C ARG A 41 5.14 20.07 8.56
N LEU A 42 4.08 19.40 9.02
CA LEU A 42 3.29 19.80 10.20
C LEU A 42 4.14 19.93 11.47
N ARG A 43 5.16 19.09 11.64
CA ARG A 43 6.07 19.16 12.79
C ARG A 43 6.89 20.45 12.86
N ARG A 44 7.03 21.17 11.74
CA ARG A 44 7.83 22.39 11.62
C ARG A 44 6.97 23.66 11.56
N LEU A 45 5.66 23.50 11.37
CA LEU A 45 4.73 24.62 11.21
C LEU A 45 4.19 25.09 12.57
N PRO A 46 4.25 26.41 12.86
CA PRO A 46 3.53 26.98 13.98
C PRO A 46 2.01 26.87 13.76
N GLN A 47 1.24 27.19 14.79
CA GLN A 47 -0.22 27.26 14.67
C GLN A 47 -0.64 28.38 13.70
N GLY A 48 -1.73 28.17 12.96
CA GLY A 48 -2.30 29.13 12.01
C GLY A 48 -2.88 28.46 10.75
N ASP A 49 -3.45 29.27 9.87
CA ASP A 49 -4.24 28.81 8.72
C ASP A 49 -3.50 27.82 7.79
N GLU A 50 -2.18 27.99 7.60
CA GLU A 50 -1.38 27.04 6.81
C GLU A 50 -1.32 25.66 7.46
N ARG A 51 -1.21 25.63 8.79
CA ARG A 51 -1.21 24.38 9.56
C ARG A 51 -2.57 23.71 9.47
N ASP A 52 -3.66 24.45 9.66
CA ASP A 52 -5.02 23.91 9.60
C ASP A 52 -5.32 23.29 8.23
N THR A 53 -4.87 23.95 7.16
CA THR A 53 -4.97 23.42 5.79
C THR A 53 -4.21 22.09 5.68
N LEU A 54 -2.97 22.04 6.14
CA LEU A 54 -2.14 20.83 6.04
C LEU A 54 -2.64 19.69 6.95
N GLU A 55 -3.28 20.01 8.08
CA GLU A 55 -3.95 19.02 8.93
C GLU A 55 -5.18 18.44 8.22
N GLY A 56 -5.93 19.26 7.47
CA GLY A 56 -7.00 18.81 6.58
C GLY A 56 -6.49 17.88 5.47
N ASP A 57 -5.39 18.26 4.82
CA ASP A 57 -4.73 17.43 3.79
C ASP A 57 -4.26 16.09 4.37
N LEU A 58 -3.67 16.11 5.58
CA LEU A 58 -3.26 14.87 6.26
C LEU A 58 -4.46 13.99 6.58
N HIS A 59 -5.57 14.57 7.05
CA HIS A 59 -6.79 13.81 7.30
C HIS A 59 -7.33 13.16 6.01
N ALA A 60 -7.33 13.88 4.89
CA ALA A 60 -7.72 13.34 3.60
C ALA A 60 -6.78 12.19 3.15
N SER A 61 -5.47 12.40 3.26
CA SER A 61 -4.44 11.39 2.95
C SER A 61 -4.60 10.12 3.80
N LEU A 62 -4.81 10.24 5.11
CA LEU A 62 -5.06 9.09 6.00
C LEU A 62 -6.37 8.36 5.65
N SER A 63 -7.39 9.09 5.22
CA SER A 63 -8.65 8.49 4.76
C SER A 63 -8.47 7.71 3.46
N HIS A 64 -7.67 8.24 2.54
CA HIS A 64 -7.29 7.56 1.29
C HIS A 64 -6.43 6.33 1.57
N LEU A 65 -5.44 6.44 2.45
CA LEU A 65 -4.58 5.34 2.88
C LEU A 65 -5.38 4.15 3.41
N ARG A 66 -6.45 4.41 4.16
CA ARG A 66 -7.36 3.36 4.64
C ARG A 66 -8.05 2.64 3.47
N MET A 67 -8.45 3.36 2.43
CA MET A 67 -9.06 2.78 1.23
C MET A 67 -8.04 1.90 0.48
N GLU A 68 -6.83 2.41 0.26
CA GLU A 68 -5.74 1.67 -0.39
C GLU A 68 -5.37 0.41 0.38
N ALA A 69 -5.24 0.49 1.71
CA ALA A 69 -4.96 -0.68 2.54
C ALA A 69 -6.07 -1.74 2.43
N THR A 70 -7.33 -1.31 2.36
CA THR A 70 -8.47 -2.23 2.18
C THR A 70 -8.43 -2.90 0.81
N PHE A 71 -8.09 -2.15 -0.24
CA PHE A 71 -7.98 -2.67 -1.60
C PHE A 71 -6.83 -3.67 -1.73
N ALA A 72 -5.64 -3.32 -1.24
CA ALA A 72 -4.47 -4.20 -1.25
C ALA A 72 -4.73 -5.50 -0.47
N LEU A 73 -5.37 -5.44 0.70
CA LEU A 73 -5.75 -6.63 1.47
C LEU A 73 -6.72 -7.52 0.69
N LYS A 74 -7.71 -6.93 0.01
CA LYS A 74 -8.67 -7.69 -0.80
C LYS A 74 -7.98 -8.42 -1.95
N GLU A 75 -7.04 -7.78 -2.64
CA GLU A 75 -6.30 -8.44 -3.73
C GLU A 75 -5.32 -9.49 -3.19
N TRP A 76 -4.76 -9.28 -2.00
CA TRP A 76 -3.96 -10.27 -1.29
C TRP A 76 -4.77 -11.51 -0.95
N ASP A 77 -5.96 -11.34 -0.37
CA ASP A 77 -6.85 -12.45 -0.01
C ASP A 77 -7.23 -13.28 -1.24
N LYS A 78 -7.54 -12.63 -2.37
CA LYS A 78 -7.79 -13.34 -3.65
C LYS A 78 -6.58 -14.15 -4.12
N LEU A 79 -5.36 -13.63 -3.95
CA LEU A 79 -4.16 -14.37 -4.30
C LEU A 79 -4.06 -15.63 -3.44
N ILE A 80 -4.23 -15.51 -2.12
CA ILE A 80 -4.22 -16.65 -1.20
C ILE A 80 -5.31 -17.68 -1.56
N ASP A 81 -6.54 -17.24 -1.81
CA ASP A 81 -7.67 -18.10 -2.17
C ASP A 81 -7.45 -18.85 -3.51
N SER A 82 -6.55 -18.36 -4.36
CA SER A 82 -6.21 -18.98 -5.65
C SER A 82 -5.06 -19.98 -5.59
N LEU A 83 -4.35 -20.05 -4.46
CA LEU A 83 -3.29 -21.02 -4.27
C LEU A 83 -3.91 -22.42 -4.04
N PRO A 84 -3.34 -23.48 -4.63
CA PRO A 84 -3.83 -24.83 -4.37
C PRO A 84 -3.64 -25.19 -2.88
N ASP A 85 -4.64 -25.83 -2.30
CA ASP A 85 -4.49 -26.51 -1.02
C ASP A 85 -3.45 -27.64 -1.18
N ASP A 86 -2.44 -27.68 -0.30
CA ASP A 86 -1.38 -28.72 -0.27
C ASP A 86 -1.94 -30.15 -0.16
#